data_AF-A0A2D4FTB4-F1
#
_entry.id   AF-A0A2D4FTB4-F1
#
_cell.length_a   1.000
_cell.length_b   1.000
_cell.length_c   1.000
_cell.angle_alpha   90.00
_cell.angle_beta   90.00
_cell.angle_gamma   90.00
#
_symmetry.space_group_name_H-M   'P 1'
#
loop_
_entity.id
_entity.type
_entity.pdbx_description
1 polymer ?
#
loop_
_entity_poly.entity_id
_entity_poly.type
_entity_poly.pdbx_seq_one_letter_code
_entity_poly.pdbx_strand_id
1 'polypeptide(L)'
;RKSRRWILNPQILKEKDCIEKIKKEIDFFLKENTVGQTSLQNTWDTAKAVLRGLVTAYTIKRNREKWQNQNKLQKDLENRLQIKPQDGRIRNELILTRHKLNIINQEE
;
A
#
# COMPACT_ATOMS: atom_id res chain seq x y z
N ARG A 1 7.67 -0.31 21.24
CA ARG A 1 6.34 0.39 21.29
C ARG A 1 6.05 0.92 19.88
N LYS A 2 5.01 0.43 19.17
CA LYS A 2 4.55 1.08 17.93
C LYS A 2 4.11 2.52 18.28
N SER A 3 4.59 3.51 17.51
CA SER A 3 4.22 4.91 17.69
C SER A 3 2.72 5.09 17.53
N ARG A 4 2.06 5.84 18.42
CA ARG A 4 0.63 6.19 18.28
C ARG A 4 0.36 7.20 17.15
N ARG A 5 1.42 7.83 16.63
CA ARG A 5 1.32 8.80 15.54
C ARG A 5 1.47 8.07 14.21
N TRP A 6 0.43 8.16 13.38
CA TRP A 6 0.50 7.77 11.99
C TRP A 6 1.51 8.64 11.24
N ILE A 7 2.29 8.01 10.37
CA ILE A 7 3.28 8.67 9.53
C ILE A 7 3.02 8.22 8.10
N LEU A 8 2.96 9.18 7.18
CA LEU A 8 2.83 8.91 5.75
C LEU A 8 4.12 8.27 5.23
N ASN A 9 4.04 7.17 4.50
CA ASN A 9 5.16 6.66 3.72
C ASN A 9 5.28 7.46 2.41
N PRO A 10 6.31 8.33 2.24
CA PRO A 10 6.42 9.19 1.07
C PRO A 10 6.70 8.41 -0.22
N GLN A 11 7.14 7.14 -0.15
CA GLN A 11 7.36 6.33 -1.35
C GLN A 11 6.06 6.04 -2.10
N ILE A 12 4.92 6.03 -1.39
CA ILE A 12 3.60 5.76 -1.99
C ILE A 12 3.20 6.91 -2.93
N LEU A 13 3.63 8.12 -2.63
CA LEU A 13 3.41 9.29 -3.48
C LEU A 13 4.26 9.29 -4.76
N LYS A 14 5.15 8.31 -4.95
CA LYS A 14 5.88 8.12 -6.21
C LYS A 14 5.11 7.23 -7.20
N GLU A 15 4.07 6.54 -6.72
CA GLU A 15 3.27 5.64 -7.56
C GLU A 15 2.26 6.45 -8.36
N LYS A 16 2.33 6.35 -9.70
CA LYS A 16 1.49 7.13 -10.62
C LYS A 16 0.00 6.94 -10.32
N ASP A 17 -0.43 5.70 -10.13
CA ASP A 17 -1.81 5.34 -9.79
C ASP A 17 -2.31 6.01 -8.50
N CYS A 18 -1.42 6.19 -7.51
CA CYS A 18 -1.75 6.87 -6.27
C CYS A 18 -1.96 8.37 -6.53
N ILE A 19 -1.03 9.00 -7.25
CA ILE A 19 -1.09 10.42 -7.59
C ILE A 19 -2.33 10.74 -8.43
N GLU A 20 -2.65 9.92 -9.43
CA GLU A 20 -3.82 10.13 -10.29
C GLU A 20 -5.12 10.04 -9.51
N LYS A 21 -5.26 9.06 -8.60
CA LYS A 21 -6.41 8.96 -7.70
C LYS A 21 -6.51 10.18 -6.79
N ILE A 22 -5.40 10.57 -6.16
CA ILE A 22 -5.36 11.74 -5.27
C ILE A 22 -5.80 13.00 -6.01
N LYS A 23 -5.29 13.26 -7.22
CA LYS A 23 -5.67 14.41 -8.03
C LYS A 23 -7.16 14.41 -8.35
N LYS A 24 -7.68 13.30 -8.88
CA LYS A 24 -9.09 13.16 -9.25
C LYS A 24 -10.03 13.42 -8.06
N GLU A 25 -9.70 12.85 -6.91
CA GLU A 25 -10.52 12.98 -5.70
C GLU A 25 -10.42 14.37 -5.05
N ILE A 26 -9.23 15.01 -5.07
CA ILE A 26 -9.10 16.40 -4.61
C ILE A 26 -9.87 17.34 -5.55
N ASP A 27 -9.73 17.19 -6.87
CA ASP A 27 -10.41 18.06 -7.83
C ASP A 27 -11.93 17.97 -7.66
N PHE A 28 -12.44 16.74 -7.46
CA PHE A 28 -13.84 16.51 -7.11
C PHE A 28 -14.22 17.17 -5.77
N PHE A 29 -13.42 16.95 -4.72
CA PHE A 29 -13.67 17.54 -3.40
C PHE A 29 -13.74 19.07 -3.47
N LEU A 30 -12.77 19.72 -4.12
CA LEU A 30 -12.73 21.16 -4.25
C LEU A 30 -13.94 21.68 -5.01
N LYS A 31 -14.29 21.07 -6.15
CA LYS A 31 -15.45 21.45 -6.95
C LYS A 31 -16.75 21.47 -6.14
N GLU A 32 -16.98 20.44 -5.32
CA GLU A 32 -18.22 20.30 -4.55
C GLU A 32 -18.24 21.13 -3.26
N ASN A 33 -17.08 21.47 -2.69
CA ASN A 33 -16.98 22.06 -1.35
C ASN A 33 -16.52 23.54 -1.33
N THR A 34 -16.23 24.16 -2.48
CA THR A 34 -15.94 25.62 -2.55
C THR A 34 -17.17 26.52 -2.56
N VAL A 35 -18.38 25.98 -2.33
CA VAL A 35 -19.60 26.80 -2.20
C VAL A 35 -19.45 27.66 -0.95
N GLY A 36 -19.55 28.99 -1.10
CA GLY A 36 -19.11 30.03 -0.12
C GLY A 36 -19.78 30.04 1.28
N GLN A 37 -20.43 28.96 1.69
CA GLN A 37 -21.02 28.73 3.01
C GLN A 37 -20.01 28.14 4.02
N THR A 38 -18.91 27.53 3.55
CA THR A 38 -17.91 26.86 4.42
C THR A 38 -16.66 27.73 4.57
N SER A 39 -16.12 27.82 5.80
CA SER A 39 -14.88 28.55 6.05
C SER A 39 -13.68 27.88 5.37
N LEU A 40 -12.72 28.67 4.89
CA LEU A 40 -11.50 28.17 4.25
C LEU A 40 -10.74 27.17 5.14
N GLN A 41 -10.75 27.41 6.45
CA GLN A 41 -10.11 26.51 7.42
C GLN A 41 -10.79 25.14 7.46
N ASN A 42 -12.12 25.09 7.52
CA ASN A 42 -12.86 23.84 7.52
C ASN A 42 -12.67 23.08 6.21
N THR A 43 -12.66 23.78 5.07
CA THR A 43 -12.37 23.18 3.76
C THR A 43 -10.98 22.56 3.73
N TRP A 44 -9.96 23.25 4.26
CA TRP A 44 -8.59 22.74 4.31
C TRP A 44 -8.41 21.55 5.25
N ASP A 45 -9.00 21.61 6.45
CA ASP A 45 -8.95 20.52 7.42
C ASP A 45 -9.64 19.25 6.87
N THR A 46 -10.77 19.45 6.18
CA THR A 46 -11.49 18.35 5.51
C THR A 46 -10.70 17.79 4.34
N ALA A 47 -10.09 18.64 3.49
CA ALA A 47 -9.23 18.19 2.39
C ALA A 47 -8.07 17.32 2.90
N LYS A 48 -7.42 17.71 4.00
CA LYS A 48 -6.36 16.91 4.65
C LYS A 48 -6.88 15.56 5.13
N ALA A 49 -8.08 15.52 5.72
CA ALA A 49 -8.70 14.27 6.19
C ALA A 49 -9.01 13.32 5.02
N VAL A 50 -9.59 13.86 3.93
CA VAL A 50 -9.85 13.13 2.69
C VAL A 50 -8.56 12.55 2.11
N LEU A 51 -7.52 13.38 1.97
CA LEU A 51 -6.20 12.96 1.48
C LEU A 51 -5.62 11.81 2.29
N ARG A 52 -5.68 11.92 3.62
CA ARG A 52 -5.17 10.89 4.51
C ARG A 52 -5.95 9.58 4.36
N GLY A 53 -7.28 9.65 4.25
CA GLY A 53 -8.14 8.51 4.01
C GLY A 53 -7.79 7.81 2.70
N LEU A 54 -7.65 8.57 1.62
CA LEU A 54 -7.30 8.06 0.29
C LEU A 54 -5.95 7.35 0.27
N VAL A 55 -4.92 7.98 0.83
CA VAL A 55 -3.58 7.38 0.88
C VAL A 55 -3.57 6.13 1.76
N THR A 56 -4.27 6.15 2.89
CA THR A 56 -4.36 4.98 3.78
C THR A 56 -5.07 3.82 3.08
N ALA A 57 -6.21 4.06 2.45
CA ALA A 57 -6.95 3.05 1.70
C ALA A 57 -6.13 2.47 0.54
N TYR A 58 -5.44 3.32 -0.22
CA TYR A 58 -4.54 2.90 -1.29
C TYR A 58 -3.40 2.01 -0.74
N THR A 59 -2.78 2.41 0.36
CA THR A 59 -1.67 1.67 1.00
C THR A 59 -2.12 0.27 1.43
N ILE A 60 -3.26 0.18 2.12
CA ILE A 60 -3.82 -1.09 2.59
C ILE A 60 -4.11 -2.01 1.39
N LYS A 61 -4.76 -1.49 0.35
CA LYS A 61 -5.07 -2.26 -0.86
C LYS A 61 -3.79 -2.79 -1.52
N ARG A 62 -2.82 -1.91 -1.75
CA ARG A 62 -1.52 -2.25 -2.34
C ARG A 62 -0.76 -3.30 -1.54
N ASN A 63 -0.69 -3.14 -0.21
CA ASN A 63 0.04 -4.09 0.65
C ASN A 63 -0.64 -5.47 0.64
N ARG A 64 -1.98 -5.49 0.66
CA ARG A 64 -2.76 -6.73 0.50
C ARG A 64 -2.46 -7.44 -0.81
N GLU A 65 -2.44 -6.71 -1.94
CA GLU A 65 -2.14 -7.28 -3.26
C GLU A 65 -0.70 -7.81 -3.34
N LYS A 66 0.28 -7.05 -2.81
CA LYS A 66 1.68 -7.51 -2.71
C LYS A 66 1.81 -8.77 -1.89
N TRP A 67 1.16 -8.82 -0.72
CA TRP A 67 1.18 -9.99 0.15
C TRP A 67 0.57 -11.21 -0.55
N GLN A 68 -0.60 -11.06 -1.19
CA GLN A 68 -1.25 -12.13 -1.93
C GLN A 68 -0.35 -12.70 -3.03
N ASN A 69 0.31 -11.83 -3.80
CA ASN A 69 1.23 -12.24 -4.86
C ASN A 69 2.46 -12.97 -4.32
N GLN A 70 3.07 -12.48 -3.24
CA GLN A 70 4.22 -13.14 -2.61
C GLN A 70 3.83 -14.48 -1.98
N ASN A 71 2.69 -14.56 -1.30
CA ASN A 71 2.20 -15.80 -0.70
C ASN A 71 1.88 -16.86 -1.76
N LYS A 72 1.31 -16.45 -2.91
CA LYS A 72 1.09 -17.34 -4.05
C LYS A 72 2.41 -17.88 -4.61
N LEU A 73 3.41 -17.00 -4.78
CA LEU A 73 4.74 -17.41 -5.24
C LEU A 73 5.42 -18.38 -4.26
N GLN A 74 5.31 -18.11 -2.96
CA GLN A 74 5.85 -19.01 -1.93
C GLN A 74 5.25 -20.42 -2.05
N LYS A 75 3.92 -20.52 -2.17
CA LYS A 75 3.23 -21.81 -2.33
C LYS A 75 3.66 -22.56 -3.59
N ASP A 76 3.83 -21.85 -4.72
CA ASP A 76 4.31 -22.46 -5.96
C ASP A 76 5.73 -23.02 -5.81
N LEU A 77 6.64 -22.27 -5.20
CA LEU A 77 8.00 -22.72 -4.94
C LEU A 77 8.04 -23.92 -3.98
N GLU A 78 7.20 -23.94 -2.95
CA GLU A 78 7.06 -25.07 -2.04
C GLU A 78 6.57 -26.33 -2.77
N ASN A 79 5.56 -26.21 -3.62
CA ASN A 79 5.07 -27.32 -4.45
C ASN A 79 6.15 -27.85 -5.41
N ARG A 80 6.89 -26.96 -6.07
CA ARG A 80 7.99 -27.35 -6.96
C ARG A 80 9.12 -28.06 -6.22
N LEU A 81 9.43 -27.62 -4.99
CA LEU A 81 10.46 -28.25 -4.15
C LEU A 81 10.04 -29.64 -3.65
N GLN A 82 8.74 -29.90 -3.45
CA GLN A 82 8.25 -31.25 -3.16
C GLN A 82 8.52 -32.22 -4.31
N ILE A 83 8.40 -31.77 -5.56
CA ILE A 83 8.66 -32.58 -6.77
C ILE A 83 10.17 -32.75 -6.99
N LYS A 84 10.98 -31.71 -6.74
CA LYS A 84 12.44 -31.71 -6.94
C LYS A 84 13.20 -31.23 -5.69
N PRO A 85 13.39 -32.10 -4.67
CA PRO A 85 13.93 -31.69 -3.37
C PRO A 85 15.40 -31.23 -3.40
N GLN A 86 16.17 -31.68 -4.39
CA GLN A 86 17.60 -31.39 -4.53
C GLN A 86 17.88 -30.12 -5.35
N ASP A 87 16.84 -29.44 -5.84
CA ASP A 87 17.01 -28.20 -6.61
C ASP A 87 17.36 -27.03 -5.67
N GLY A 88 18.67 -26.78 -5.53
CA GLY A 88 19.20 -25.69 -4.73
C GLY A 88 18.77 -24.29 -5.20
N ARG A 89 18.42 -24.12 -6.49
CA ARG A 89 17.96 -22.82 -7.00
C ARG A 89 16.59 -22.47 -6.45
N ILE A 90 15.64 -23.42 -6.51
CA ILE A 90 14.29 -23.26 -5.96
C ILE A 90 14.35 -23.01 -4.46
N ARG A 91 15.24 -23.71 -3.74
CA ARG A 91 15.44 -23.50 -2.31
C ARG A 91 15.92 -22.09 -1.99
N ASN A 92 16.86 -21.55 -2.76
CA ASN A 92 17.36 -20.18 -2.59
C ASN A 92 16.26 -19.15 -2.91
N GLU A 93 15.50 -19.34 -3.99
CA GLU A 93 14.37 -18.48 -4.35
C GLU A 93 13.29 -18.46 -3.25
N LEU A 94 13.02 -19.61 -2.63
CA LEU A 94 12.06 -19.73 -1.53
C LEU A 94 12.51 -18.93 -0.30
N ILE A 95 13.81 -19.00 0.05
CA ILE A 95 14.39 -18.21 1.15
C ILE A 95 14.23 -16.71 0.88
N LEU A 96 14.56 -16.25 -0.33
CA LEU A 96 14.40 -14.84 -0.72
C LEU A 96 12.94 -14.40 -0.69
N THR A 97 12.02 -15.26 -1.14
CA THR A 97 10.58 -14.98 -1.14
C THR A 97 10.04 -14.85 0.29
N ARG A 98 10.42 -15.75 1.19
CA ARG A 98 10.07 -15.67 2.62
C ARG A 98 10.62 -14.40 3.27
N HIS A 99 11.85 -14.02 2.95
CA HIS A 99 12.44 -12.78 3.45
C HIS A 99 11.66 -11.55 2.96
N LYS A 100 11.30 -11.49 1.66
CA LYS A 100 10.47 -10.41 1.09
C LYS A 100 9.09 -10.34 1.75
N LEU A 101 8.47 -11.49 2.02
CA LEU A 101 7.17 -11.55 2.70
C LEU A 101 7.25 -11.01 4.13
N ASN A 102 8.33 -11.32 4.85
CA ASN A 102 8.57 -10.75 6.19
C ASN A 102 8.70 -9.22 6.16
N ILE A 103 9.40 -8.67 5.17
CA ILE A 103 9.49 -7.20 5.02
C ILE A 103 8.10 -6.60 4.77
N ILE A 104 7.28 -7.20 3.90
CA ILE A 104 5.92 -6.70 3.62
C ILE A 104 5.06 -6.70 4.90
N ASN A 105 5.15 -7.74 5.73
CA ASN A 105 4.43 -7.80 7.01
C ASN A 105 4.91 -6.74 8.02
N GLN A 106 6.14 -6.24 7.89
CA GLN A 106 6.66 -5.15 8.73
C GLN A 106 6.24 -3.75 8.23
N GLU A 107 5.78 -3.63 6.98
CA GLU A 107 5.19 -2.40 6.43
C GLU A 107 3.75 -2.14 6.95
N GLU A 108 3.16 -3.09 7.71
CA GLU A 108 1.87 -2.96 8.45
C GLU A 108 2.06 -2.57 9.94
#